data_AF-A0A5C9ASV6-F1
#
_entry.id   AF-A0A5C9ASV6-F1
#
_cell.length_a   1.000
_cell.length_b   1.000
_cell.length_c   1.000
_cell.angle_alpha   90.00
_cell.angle_beta   90.00
_cell.angle_gamma   90.00
#
_symmetry.space_group_name_H-M   'P 1'
#
loop_
_entity.id
_entity.type
_entity.pdbx_description
1 polymer ?
#
loop_
_entity_poly.entity_id
_entity_poly.type
_entity_poly.pdbx_seq_one_letter_code
_entity_poly.pdbx_strand_id
1 'polypeptide(L)'
;MLSATQPLSEKLPAHGCRHVAIIMDGNGRWAKKQGKIRAFGHKAGAKSVRRAVSFAANNGIEALTLYAFSSENWNRPAQEVSALMELFVWALDSEVKSLHRHNVRLRIIGDTSRFNSRLQERIRKSEALTAGNTGLTLNIAANYGGRWDIVQGVRQLAEKVQQGNLQPDQIDEEMLNQHVCMHELAPVDLVI
;
A
#
# COMPACT_ATOMS: atom_id res chain seq x y z
N MET A 1 -3.73 -18.08 9.76
CA MET A 1 -4.92 -17.35 10.21
C MET A 1 -4.44 -16.36 11.25
N LEU A 2 -4.93 -15.12 11.22
CA LEU A 2 -4.78 -14.20 12.35
C LEU A 2 -5.45 -14.87 13.56
N SER A 3 -4.72 -14.98 14.67
CA SER A 3 -5.11 -15.82 15.81
C SER A 3 -5.98 -15.01 16.76
N ALA A 4 -7.21 -15.46 16.97
CA ALA A 4 -8.09 -14.96 18.00
C ALA A 4 -7.80 -15.73 19.29
N THR A 5 -6.81 -15.31 20.08
CA THR A 5 -6.65 -15.55 21.54
C THR A 5 -5.19 -15.31 21.97
N GLN A 6 -4.84 -14.07 22.32
CA GLN A 6 -3.74 -13.78 23.26
C GLN A 6 -4.16 -12.59 24.14
N PRO A 7 -3.77 -12.55 25.43
CA PRO A 7 -4.16 -11.47 26.34
C PRO A 7 -3.60 -10.11 25.88
N LEU A 8 -4.33 -9.04 26.21
CA LEU A 8 -4.02 -7.63 25.93
C LEU A 8 -2.77 -7.15 26.70
N SER A 9 -1.59 -7.63 26.32
CA SER A 9 -0.38 -6.81 26.36
C SER A 9 -0.21 -6.28 24.95
N GLU A 10 -0.23 -4.96 24.76
CA GLU A 10 0.19 -4.39 23.48
C GLU A 10 1.59 -4.91 23.19
N LYS A 11 1.73 -5.65 22.08
CA LYS A 11 3.02 -6.12 21.64
C LYS A 11 3.74 -4.91 21.07
N LEU A 12 4.81 -4.53 21.72
CA LEU A 12 5.68 -3.47 21.23
C LEU A 12 6.70 -4.10 20.28
N PRO A 13 6.75 -3.68 19.01
CA PRO A 13 7.83 -4.03 18.12
C PRO A 13 9.18 -3.67 18.73
N ALA A 14 10.21 -4.47 18.42
CA ALA A 14 11.56 -4.23 18.92
C ALA A 14 12.02 -2.79 18.63
N HIS A 15 12.55 -2.12 19.64
CA HIS A 15 13.07 -0.74 19.55
C HIS A 15 12.08 0.30 18.98
N GLY A 16 10.77 0.08 19.08
CA GLY A 16 9.77 1.09 18.67
C GLY A 16 9.58 1.22 17.16
N CYS A 17 9.82 0.16 16.38
CA CYS A 17 9.51 0.13 14.95
C CYS A 17 7.99 0.18 14.71
N ARG A 18 7.49 1.26 14.12
CA ARG A 18 6.05 1.52 13.91
C ARG A 18 5.62 1.30 12.46
N HIS A 19 6.48 1.64 11.51
CA HIS A 19 6.15 1.56 10.08
C HIS A 19 7.20 0.77 9.30
N VAL A 20 6.74 -0.34 8.70
CA VAL A 20 7.55 -1.16 7.78
C VAL A 20 7.05 -1.00 6.35
N ALA A 21 7.96 -0.74 5.42
CA ALA A 21 7.71 -0.79 3.98
C ALA A 21 8.41 -2.00 3.35
N ILE A 22 7.73 -2.73 2.46
CA ILE A 22 8.27 -3.94 1.82
C ILE A 22 8.18 -3.79 0.30
N ILE A 23 9.34 -3.87 -0.38
CA ILE A 23 9.42 -4.00 -1.82
C ILE A 23 9.29 -5.48 -2.19
N MET A 24 8.12 -5.87 -2.71
CA MET A 24 7.78 -7.27 -2.95
C MET A 24 8.35 -7.82 -4.28
N ASP A 25 9.67 -7.71 -4.46
CA ASP A 25 10.36 -8.19 -5.66
C ASP A 25 10.62 -9.72 -5.62
N GLY A 26 11.00 -10.29 -6.76
CA GLY A 26 11.47 -11.67 -6.86
C GLY A 26 10.40 -12.67 -7.30
N ASN A 27 9.12 -12.30 -7.34
CA ASN A 27 8.01 -13.17 -7.75
C ASN A 27 8.28 -13.85 -9.12
N GLY A 28 8.66 -13.08 -10.13
CA GLY A 28 8.97 -13.60 -11.46
C GLY A 28 10.24 -14.45 -11.50
N ARG A 29 11.28 -14.09 -10.74
CA ARG A 29 12.52 -14.88 -10.62
C ARG A 29 12.24 -16.24 -9.96
N TRP A 30 11.43 -16.24 -8.90
CA TRP A 30 10.99 -17.45 -8.18
C TRP A 30 10.20 -18.40 -9.08
N ALA A 31 9.29 -17.88 -9.91
CA ALA A 31 8.55 -18.68 -10.88
C ALA A 31 9.48 -19.28 -11.95
N LYS A 32 10.40 -18.48 -12.50
CA LYS A 32 11.36 -18.92 -13.53
C LYS A 32 12.25 -20.07 -13.03
N LYS A 33 12.71 -20.03 -11.77
CA LYS A 33 13.50 -21.11 -11.15
C LYS A 33 12.76 -22.46 -11.09
N GLN A 34 11.44 -22.47 -11.21
CA GLN A 34 10.60 -23.66 -11.21
C GLN A 34 10.03 -23.99 -12.61
N GLY A 35 10.52 -23.33 -13.66
CA GLY A 35 9.98 -23.49 -15.02
C GLY A 35 8.53 -23.02 -15.17
N LYS A 36 8.07 -22.08 -14.33
CA LYS A 36 6.70 -21.55 -14.35
C LYS A 36 6.65 -20.13 -14.91
N ILE A 37 5.49 -19.74 -15.43
CA ILE A 37 5.22 -18.37 -15.90
C ILE A 37 5.20 -17.37 -14.73
N ARG A 38 5.54 -16.10 -14.97
CA ARG A 38 5.64 -15.05 -13.94
C ARG A 38 4.35 -14.88 -13.11
N ALA A 39 3.19 -14.98 -13.76
CA ALA A 39 1.88 -14.88 -13.09
C ALA A 39 1.71 -15.92 -11.96
N PHE A 40 2.28 -17.12 -12.10
CA PHE A 40 2.29 -18.14 -11.05
C PHE A 40 3.06 -17.65 -9.81
N GLY A 41 4.18 -16.95 -10.01
CA GLY A 41 4.95 -16.33 -8.94
C GLY A 41 4.17 -15.25 -8.21
N HIS A 42 3.48 -14.37 -8.93
CA HIS A 42 2.65 -13.33 -8.31
C HIS A 42 1.50 -13.90 -7.48
N LYS A 43 0.84 -14.98 -7.96
CA LYS A 43 -0.18 -15.69 -7.19
C LYS A 43 0.38 -16.33 -5.91
N ALA A 44 1.62 -16.83 -5.95
CA ALA A 44 2.32 -17.31 -4.75
C ALA A 44 2.65 -16.14 -3.80
N GLY A 45 3.06 -14.99 -4.35
CA GLY A 45 3.32 -13.76 -3.61
C GLY A 45 2.13 -13.27 -2.78
N ALA A 46 0.89 -13.44 -3.27
CA ALA A 46 -0.32 -13.11 -2.50
C ALA A 46 -0.41 -13.87 -1.15
N LYS A 47 0.12 -15.11 -1.08
CA LYS A 47 0.20 -15.86 0.18
C LYS A 47 1.23 -15.24 1.13
N SER A 48 2.35 -14.75 0.60
CA SER A 48 3.37 -14.04 1.38
C SER A 48 2.84 -12.72 1.92
N VAL A 49 2.07 -11.97 1.12
CA VAL A 49 1.36 -10.76 1.56
C VAL A 49 0.47 -11.06 2.77
N ARG A 50 -0.39 -12.08 2.68
CA ARG A 50 -1.26 -12.47 3.80
C ARG A 50 -0.46 -12.80 5.07
N ARG A 51 0.69 -13.47 4.93
CA ARG A 51 1.58 -13.78 6.07
C ARG A 51 2.23 -12.54 6.65
N ALA A 52 2.70 -11.61 5.81
CA ALA A 52 3.30 -10.36 6.24
C ALA A 52 2.30 -9.46 6.98
N VAL A 53 1.10 -9.28 6.43
CA VAL A 53 0.00 -8.54 7.09
C VAL A 53 -0.35 -9.18 8.42
N SER A 54 -0.49 -10.51 8.44
CA SER A 54 -0.78 -11.23 9.68
C SER A 54 0.31 -11.05 10.72
N PHE A 55 1.58 -11.05 10.32
CA PHE A 55 2.70 -10.83 11.21
C PHE A 55 2.68 -9.40 11.76
N ALA A 56 2.52 -8.39 10.90
CA ALA A 56 2.49 -6.99 11.32
C ALA A 56 1.39 -6.71 12.34
N ALA A 57 0.15 -7.11 12.02
CA ALA A 57 -0.99 -6.93 12.92
C ALA A 57 -0.80 -7.67 14.25
N ASN A 58 -0.23 -8.88 14.24
CA ASN A 58 -0.01 -9.67 15.45
C ASN A 58 1.18 -9.21 16.30
N ASN A 59 2.00 -8.26 15.83
CA ASN A 59 3.19 -7.77 16.54
C ASN A 59 3.13 -6.27 16.84
N GLY A 60 1.97 -5.63 16.67
CA GLY A 60 1.78 -4.22 17.02
C GLY A 60 2.49 -3.23 16.10
N ILE A 61 2.79 -3.61 14.86
CA ILE A 61 3.20 -2.65 13.84
C ILE A 61 1.99 -1.78 13.50
N GLU A 62 2.18 -0.45 13.53
CA GLU A 62 1.13 0.53 13.28
C GLU A 62 0.80 0.63 11.78
N ALA A 63 1.84 0.62 10.93
CA ALA A 63 1.70 0.75 9.49
C ALA A 63 2.55 -0.27 8.72
N LEU A 64 1.94 -0.90 7.72
CA LEU A 64 2.62 -1.78 6.77
C LEU A 64 2.37 -1.28 5.35
N THR A 65 3.42 -0.90 4.64
CA THR A 65 3.33 -0.45 3.25
C THR A 65 3.90 -1.50 2.32
N LEU A 66 3.09 -2.02 1.39
CA LEU A 66 3.49 -3.06 0.45
C LEU A 66 3.57 -2.49 -0.96
N TYR A 67 4.75 -2.59 -1.56
CA TYR A 67 4.98 -2.14 -2.93
C TYR A 67 4.51 -3.19 -3.95
N ALA A 68 3.30 -3.00 -4.48
CA ALA A 68 2.63 -3.99 -5.33
C ALA A 68 2.82 -3.75 -6.82
N PHE A 69 2.82 -2.49 -7.27
CA PHE A 69 2.94 -2.15 -8.69
C PHE A 69 3.49 -0.72 -8.86
N SER A 70 4.63 -0.57 -9.54
CA SER A 70 5.27 0.75 -9.80
C SER A 70 4.69 1.47 -11.01
N SER A 71 4.85 2.80 -11.08
CA SER A 71 4.57 3.58 -12.29
C SER A 71 5.34 3.09 -13.52
N GLU A 72 6.54 2.56 -13.34
CA GLU A 72 7.38 2.03 -14.43
C GLU A 72 6.95 0.63 -14.88
N ASN A 73 6.08 -0.05 -14.12
CA ASN A 73 5.61 -1.39 -14.47
C ASN A 73 4.62 -1.38 -15.64
N TRP A 74 4.11 -0.22 -16.07
CA TRP A 74 3.37 -0.08 -17.33
C TRP A 74 4.20 -0.42 -18.57
N ASN A 75 5.53 -0.40 -18.48
CA ASN A 75 6.42 -0.78 -19.58
C ASN A 75 6.54 -2.31 -19.77
N ARG A 76 5.88 -3.11 -18.93
CA ARG A 76 5.84 -4.57 -19.07
C ARG A 76 4.87 -5.00 -20.18
N PRO A 77 4.96 -6.25 -20.68
CA PRO A 77 4.01 -6.75 -21.68
C PRO A 77 2.56 -6.58 -21.23
N ALA A 78 1.69 -6.10 -22.13
CA ALA A 78 0.29 -5.77 -21.80
C ALA A 78 -0.46 -6.94 -21.15
N GLN A 79 -0.20 -8.17 -21.59
CA GLN A 79 -0.80 -9.38 -20.99
C GLN A 79 -0.36 -9.59 -19.53
N GLU A 80 0.90 -9.28 -19.18
CA GLU A 80 1.38 -9.35 -17.79
C GLU A 80 0.70 -8.28 -16.93
N VAL A 81 0.58 -7.05 -17.45
CA VAL A 81 -0.10 -5.95 -16.76
C VAL A 81 -1.58 -6.30 -16.49
N SER A 82 -2.31 -6.76 -17.50
CA SER A 82 -3.71 -7.19 -17.35
C SER A 82 -3.86 -8.32 -16.33
N ALA A 83 -2.96 -9.31 -16.34
CA ALA A 83 -2.97 -10.39 -15.36
C ALA A 83 -2.72 -9.90 -13.93
N LEU A 84 -1.85 -8.90 -13.74
CA LEU A 84 -1.61 -8.28 -12.44
C LEU A 84 -2.84 -7.51 -11.94
N MET A 85 -3.55 -6.80 -12.82
CA MET A 85 -4.78 -6.09 -12.44
C MET A 85 -5.88 -7.05 -12.00
N GLU A 86 -6.11 -8.15 -12.73
CA GLU A 86 -7.09 -9.17 -12.33
C GLU A 86 -6.68 -9.89 -11.03
N LEU A 87 -5.37 -10.15 -10.84
CA LEU A 87 -4.88 -10.67 -9.56
C LEU A 87 -5.15 -9.69 -8.42
N PHE A 88 -5.02 -8.40 -8.65
CA PHE A 88 -5.28 -7.37 -7.64
C PHE A 88 -6.76 -7.33 -7.27
N VAL A 89 -7.67 -7.36 -8.24
CA VAL A 89 -9.11 -7.48 -8.00
C VAL A 89 -9.42 -8.72 -7.16
N TRP A 90 -8.85 -9.87 -7.54
CA TRP A 90 -9.03 -11.12 -6.79
C TRP A 90 -8.48 -11.05 -5.36
N ALA A 91 -7.33 -10.41 -5.15
CA ALA A 91 -6.74 -10.24 -3.84
C ALA A 91 -7.61 -9.35 -2.94
N LEU A 92 -8.14 -8.24 -3.46
CA LEU A 92 -9.07 -7.38 -2.73
C LEU A 92 -10.34 -8.14 -2.32
N ASP A 93 -10.97 -8.83 -3.27
CA ASP A 93 -12.21 -9.57 -3.01
C ASP A 93 -12.03 -10.70 -1.98
N SER A 94 -10.87 -11.37 -2.00
CA SER A 94 -10.58 -12.48 -1.09
C SER A 94 -10.15 -12.03 0.31
N GLU A 95 -9.47 -10.89 0.44
CA GLU A 95 -8.89 -10.46 1.72
C GLU A 95 -9.72 -9.42 2.46
N VAL A 96 -10.50 -8.55 1.79
CA VAL A 96 -11.09 -7.36 2.44
C VAL A 96 -11.96 -7.69 3.66
N LYS A 97 -12.77 -8.76 3.59
CA LYS A 97 -13.58 -9.20 4.74
C LYS A 97 -12.70 -9.68 5.90
N SER A 98 -11.56 -10.29 5.60
CA SER A 98 -10.60 -10.72 6.60
C SER A 98 -9.88 -9.53 7.22
N LEU A 99 -9.44 -8.56 6.41
CA LEU A 99 -8.85 -7.31 6.90
C LEU A 99 -9.81 -6.60 7.86
N HIS A 100 -11.08 -6.46 7.45
CA HIS A 100 -12.08 -5.80 8.27
C HIS A 100 -12.30 -6.51 9.62
N ARG A 101 -12.45 -7.85 9.61
CA ARG A 101 -12.61 -8.66 10.84
C ARG A 101 -11.43 -8.54 11.82
N HIS A 102 -10.24 -8.21 11.34
CA HIS A 102 -9.04 -8.08 12.17
C HIS A 102 -8.64 -6.63 12.41
N ASN A 103 -9.60 -5.71 12.28
CA ASN A 103 -9.41 -4.29 12.55
C ASN A 103 -8.27 -3.65 11.73
N VAL A 104 -8.02 -4.14 10.51
CA VAL A 104 -7.00 -3.56 9.61
C VAL A 104 -7.65 -2.48 8.74
N ARG A 105 -7.08 -1.28 8.72
CA ARG A 105 -7.49 -0.17 7.83
C ARG A 105 -6.73 -0.28 6.51
N LEU A 106 -7.43 -0.48 5.40
CA LEU A 106 -6.81 -0.58 4.07
C LEU A 106 -6.78 0.80 3.41
N ARG A 107 -5.64 1.13 2.79
CA ARG A 107 -5.44 2.31 1.95
C ARG A 107 -4.67 1.92 0.68
N ILE A 108 -5.08 2.45 -0.46
CA ILE A 108 -4.31 2.37 -1.70
C ILE A 108 -3.63 3.71 -1.94
N ILE A 109 -2.31 3.68 -2.13
CA ILE A 109 -1.52 4.86 -2.50
C ILE A 109 -0.99 4.68 -3.92
N GLY A 110 -0.98 5.76 -4.70
CA GLY A 110 -0.66 5.73 -6.13
C GLY A 110 -1.77 6.32 -7.00
N ASP A 111 -1.52 6.37 -8.31
CA ASP A 111 -2.49 6.90 -9.27
C ASP A 111 -3.51 5.83 -9.68
N THR A 112 -4.66 5.82 -9.00
CA THR A 112 -5.75 4.88 -9.29
C THR A 112 -6.52 5.21 -10.57
N SER A 113 -6.35 6.41 -11.15
CA SER A 113 -7.10 6.85 -12.34
C SER A 113 -6.77 6.02 -13.59
N ARG A 114 -5.58 5.39 -13.60
CA ARG A 114 -5.12 4.51 -14.68
C ARG A 114 -5.71 3.10 -14.64
N PHE A 115 -6.36 2.73 -13.54
CA PHE A 115 -7.02 1.42 -13.43
C PHE A 115 -8.37 1.43 -14.13
N ASN A 116 -8.87 0.25 -14.53
CA ASN A 116 -10.22 0.14 -15.06
C ASN A 116 -11.28 0.44 -13.98
N SER A 117 -12.49 0.82 -14.39
CA SER A 117 -13.56 1.21 -13.46
C SER A 117 -13.93 0.12 -12.45
N ARG A 118 -13.81 -1.16 -12.85
CA ARG A 118 -14.06 -2.30 -11.96
C ARG A 118 -13.07 -2.31 -10.80
N LEU A 119 -11.78 -2.13 -11.05
CA LEU A 119 -10.74 -2.10 -10.01
C LEU A 119 -10.87 -0.84 -9.16
N GLN A 120 -11.09 0.33 -9.75
CA GLN A 120 -11.31 1.57 -9.00
C GLN A 120 -12.48 1.45 -8.00
N GLU A 121 -13.61 0.89 -8.44
CA GLU A 121 -14.77 0.69 -7.57
C GLU A 121 -14.50 -0.31 -6.44
N ARG A 122 -13.71 -1.36 -6.72
CA ARG A 122 -13.30 -2.34 -5.69
C ARG A 122 -12.38 -1.72 -4.65
N ILE A 123 -11.43 -0.88 -5.07
CA ILE A 123 -10.57 -0.10 -4.18
C ILE A 123 -11.44 0.76 -3.26
N ARG A 124 -12.28 1.61 -3.85
CA ARG A 124 -13.17 2.54 -3.11
C ARG A 124 -14.03 1.82 -2.07
N LYS A 125 -14.68 0.70 -2.45
CA LYS A 125 -15.50 -0.09 -1.51
C LYS A 125 -14.67 -0.70 -0.39
N SER A 126 -13.45 -1.16 -0.68
CA SER A 126 -12.59 -1.83 0.29
C SER A 126 -12.03 -0.86 1.33
N GLU A 127 -11.63 0.33 0.88
CA GLU A 127 -11.21 1.41 1.77
C GLU A 127 -12.39 1.91 2.62
N ALA A 128 -13.56 2.13 2.02
CA ALA A 128 -14.75 2.57 2.76
C ALA A 128 -15.17 1.56 3.84
N LEU A 129 -15.13 0.26 3.53
CA LEU A 129 -15.46 -0.80 4.51
C LEU A 129 -14.49 -0.82 5.71
N THR A 130 -13.23 -0.45 5.50
CA THR A 130 -12.19 -0.52 6.53
C THR A 130 -11.79 0.84 7.10
N ALA A 131 -12.47 1.92 6.70
CA ALA A 131 -12.09 3.29 7.04
C ALA A 131 -12.13 3.58 8.54
N GLY A 132 -13.07 2.97 9.27
CA GLY A 132 -13.21 3.12 10.72
C GLY A 132 -12.37 2.16 11.56
N ASN A 133 -11.56 1.31 10.92
CA ASN A 133 -10.70 0.38 11.64
C ASN A 133 -9.49 1.12 12.26
N THR A 134 -9.09 0.69 13.45
CA THR A 134 -8.10 1.38 14.30
C THR A 134 -6.85 0.55 14.60
N GLY A 135 -6.73 -0.66 14.05
CA GLY A 135 -5.53 -1.48 14.16
C GLY A 135 -4.50 -1.11 13.11
N LEU A 136 -3.81 -2.12 12.56
CA LEU A 136 -2.82 -1.93 11.50
C LEU A 136 -3.39 -1.11 10.33
N THR A 137 -2.69 -0.06 9.92
CA THR A 137 -2.90 0.58 8.62
C THR A 137 -2.08 -0.15 7.55
N LEU A 138 -2.77 -0.78 6.61
CA LEU A 138 -2.16 -1.45 5.46
C LEU A 138 -2.24 -0.54 4.23
N ASN A 139 -1.09 -0.05 3.79
CA ASN A 139 -0.96 0.68 2.54
C ASN A 139 -0.54 -0.26 1.42
N ILE A 140 -1.26 -0.28 0.31
CA ILE A 140 -0.83 -0.96 -0.91
C ILE A 140 -0.42 0.11 -1.92
N ALA A 141 0.86 0.19 -2.22
CA ALA A 141 1.40 1.09 -3.23
C ALA A 141 1.20 0.47 -4.61
N ALA A 142 0.22 0.99 -5.35
CA ALA A 142 -0.21 0.46 -6.64
C ALA A 142 -0.33 1.58 -7.68
N ASN A 143 0.39 1.44 -8.79
CA ASN A 143 0.69 2.54 -9.70
C ASN A 143 1.28 3.75 -8.94
N TYR A 144 2.16 3.44 -7.99
CA TYR A 144 2.81 4.41 -7.12
C TYR A 144 4.25 4.64 -7.58
N GLY A 145 4.76 5.85 -7.37
CA GLY A 145 6.16 6.17 -7.49
C GLY A 145 6.50 7.35 -6.57
N GLY A 146 7.62 7.30 -5.85
CA GLY A 146 7.97 8.36 -4.89
C GLY A 146 8.11 9.75 -5.53
N ARG A 147 8.61 9.83 -6.77
CA ARG A 147 8.62 11.08 -7.55
C ARG A 147 7.22 11.55 -7.92
N TRP A 148 6.34 10.63 -8.30
CA TRP A 148 4.94 10.95 -8.60
C TRP A 148 4.24 11.55 -7.37
N ASP A 149 4.49 10.98 -6.19
CA ASP A 149 3.93 11.38 -4.91
C ASP A 149 4.32 12.82 -4.55
N ILE A 150 5.63 13.10 -4.57
CA ILE A 150 6.17 14.46 -4.38
C ILE A 150 5.55 15.44 -5.38
N VAL A 151 5.45 15.06 -6.66
CA VAL A 151 4.85 15.92 -7.69
C VAL A 151 3.37 16.20 -7.40
N GLN A 152 2.61 15.26 -6.81
CA GLN A 152 1.22 15.53 -6.42
C GLN A 152 1.17 16.57 -5.30
N GLY A 153 2.03 16.47 -4.29
CA GLY A 153 2.12 17.47 -3.23
C GLY A 153 2.51 18.86 -3.75
N VAL A 154 3.52 18.92 -4.63
CA VAL A 154 3.94 20.17 -5.29
C VAL A 154 2.81 20.81 -6.09
N ARG A 155 2.03 20.03 -6.85
CA ARG A 155 0.88 20.56 -7.61
C ARG A 155 -0.19 21.16 -6.71
N GLN A 156 -0.51 20.50 -5.60
CA GLN A 156 -1.47 21.02 -4.61
C GLN A 156 -1.00 22.34 -3.99
N LEU A 157 0.30 22.47 -3.69
CA LEU A 157 0.87 23.73 -3.20
C LEU A 157 0.85 24.82 -4.28
N ALA A 158 1.20 24.48 -5.52
CA ALA A 158 1.18 25.41 -6.63
C ALA A 158 -0.23 25.96 -6.90
N GLU A 159 -1.28 25.14 -6.77
CA GLU A 159 -2.67 25.61 -6.86
C GLU A 159 -3.02 26.62 -5.76
N LYS A 160 -2.57 26.39 -4.52
CA LYS A 160 -2.75 27.34 -3.41
C LYS A 160 -2.02 28.66 -3.66
N VAL A 161 -0.81 28.61 -4.22
CA VAL A 161 -0.05 29.81 -4.63
C VAL A 161 -0.79 30.56 -5.73
N GLN A 162 -1.25 29.86 -6.76
CA GLN A 162 -1.98 30.46 -7.89
C GLN A 162 -3.28 31.15 -7.43
N GLN A 163 -3.95 30.61 -6.41
CA GLN A 163 -5.16 31.21 -5.81
C GLN A 163 -4.85 32.39 -4.87
N GLY A 164 -3.59 32.70 -4.59
CA GLY A 164 -3.18 33.73 -3.64
C GLY A 164 -3.34 33.32 -2.17
N ASN A 165 -3.56 32.03 -1.89
CA ASN A 165 -3.76 31.48 -0.54
C ASN A 165 -2.43 31.10 0.14
N LEU A 166 -1.30 31.15 -0.58
CA LEU A 166 0.03 30.76 -0.10
C LEU A 166 1.10 31.57 -0.85
N GLN A 167 2.12 32.06 -0.17
CA GLN A 167 3.28 32.69 -0.80
C GLN A 167 4.40 31.66 -1.04
N PRO A 168 5.18 31.77 -2.13
CA PRO A 168 6.25 30.83 -2.42
C PRO A 168 7.29 30.67 -1.30
N ASP A 169 7.64 31.75 -0.61
CA ASP A 169 8.59 31.75 0.51
C ASP A 169 8.08 31.09 1.79
N GLN A 170 6.78 30.79 1.86
CA GLN A 170 6.17 30.06 2.98
C GLN A 170 6.27 28.54 2.83
N ILE A 171 6.72 28.04 1.68
CA ILE A 171 6.83 26.60 1.42
C ILE A 171 8.13 26.07 2.04
N ASP A 172 8.00 25.19 3.02
CA ASP A 172 9.10 24.47 3.65
C ASP A 172 8.91 22.94 3.58
N GLU A 173 9.83 22.20 4.20
CA GLU A 173 9.80 20.73 4.20
C GLU A 173 8.56 20.17 4.92
N GLU A 174 8.14 20.79 6.04
CA GLU A 174 6.97 20.33 6.80
C GLU A 174 5.69 20.58 6.00
N MET A 175 5.59 21.71 5.31
CA MET A 175 4.44 22.01 4.45
C MET A 175 4.33 21.02 3.30
N LEU A 176 5.44 20.63 2.66
CA LEU A 176 5.41 19.58 1.63
C LEU A 176 5.11 18.21 2.23
N ASN A 177 5.63 17.91 3.42
CA ASN A 177 5.37 16.66 4.14
C ASN A 177 3.86 16.44 4.35
N GLN A 178 3.09 17.48 4.64
CA GLN A 178 1.63 17.38 4.81
C GLN A 178 0.84 17.09 3.51
N HIS A 179 1.50 17.06 2.35
CA HIS A 179 0.85 16.87 1.04
C HIS A 179 1.36 15.65 0.28
N VAL A 180 2.28 14.87 0.86
CA VAL A 180 2.69 13.57 0.33
C VAL A 180 1.87 12.43 0.94
N CYS A 181 1.88 11.27 0.32
CA CYS A 181 1.16 10.11 0.84
C CYS A 181 1.63 9.74 2.25
N MET A 182 0.69 9.28 3.08
CA MET A 182 0.95 8.73 4.41
C MET A 182 1.48 9.72 5.46
N HIS A 183 1.40 11.03 5.20
CA HIS A 183 1.84 12.08 6.13
C HIS A 183 1.17 11.99 7.52
N GLU A 184 -0.01 11.37 7.60
CA GLU A 184 -0.74 11.14 8.83
C GLU A 184 -0.26 9.94 9.66
N LEU A 185 0.64 9.12 9.10
CA LEU A 185 1.17 7.91 9.73
C LEU A 185 2.56 8.16 10.32
N ALA A 186 3.03 7.23 11.15
CA ALA A 186 4.43 7.22 11.56
C ALA A 186 5.36 7.18 10.32
N PRO A 187 6.51 7.88 10.34
CA PRO A 187 7.50 7.80 9.28
C PRO A 187 8.00 6.37 9.13
N VAL A 188 8.45 5.99 7.92
CA VAL A 188 8.97 4.65 7.65
C VAL A 188 10.23 4.40 8.48
N ASP A 189 10.17 3.44 9.39
CA ASP A 189 11.30 3.05 10.25
C ASP A 189 12.17 1.96 9.59
N LEU A 190 11.57 1.12 8.75
CA LEU A 190 12.24 -0.01 8.10
C LEU A 190 11.76 -0.22 6.66
N VAL A 191 12.71 -0.39 5.74
CA VAL A 191 12.46 -0.84 4.36
C VAL A 191 13.09 -2.22 4.15
N ILE A 192 12.34 -3.15 3.56
CA ILE A 192 12.75 -4.51 3.19
C ILE A 192 12.70 -4.72 1.68
#